data_AF-A0A6G0XFZ1-F1
#
_entry.id   AF-A0A6G0XFZ1-F1
#
_cell.length_a   1.000
_cell.length_b   1.000
_cell.length_c   1.000
_cell.angle_alpha   90.00
_cell.angle_beta   90.00
_cell.angle_gamma   90.00
#
_symmetry.space_group_name_H-M   'P 1'
#
loop_
_entity.id
_entity.type
_entity.pdbx_description
1 polymer ?
#
loop_
_entity_poly.entity_id
_entity_poly.type
_entity_poly.pdbx_seq_one_letter_code
_entity_poly.pdbx_strand_id
1 'polypeptide(L)'
;MSDDDAKVPTVQEQQEPPVKHVIVYRPDIDGLRMLAVVPVILFHAYPESFPSGFIGVDIFFVISGYLISSILFKETAKGTFTYANFYSRRIRRIYPTLLLMLSLTWWLGSLYLLSAKLKALATTMFAGTMPISK
;
A
#
# COMPACT_ATOMS: atom_id res chain seq x y z
N MET A 1 21.04 -44.34 63.49
CA MET A 1 20.58 -42.94 63.53
C MET A 1 20.72 -42.47 62.10
N SER A 2 19.70 -42.78 61.31
CA SER A 2 19.76 -42.82 59.86
C SER A 2 19.59 -41.42 59.29
N ASP A 3 20.36 -41.15 58.25
CA ASP A 3 20.33 -39.96 57.41
C ASP A 3 18.91 -39.67 56.93
N ASP A 4 18.29 -38.62 57.45
CA ASP A 4 17.06 -38.03 56.89
C ASP A 4 17.48 -36.98 55.85
N ASP A 5 17.86 -37.48 54.67
CA ASP A 5 17.97 -36.72 53.44
C ASP A 5 16.60 -36.10 53.13
N ALA A 6 16.40 -34.88 53.62
CA ALA A 6 15.31 -34.01 53.22
C ALA A 6 15.44 -33.73 51.72
N LYS A 7 14.79 -34.59 50.93
CA LYS A 7 14.62 -34.48 49.49
C LYS A 7 13.99 -33.13 49.17
N VAL A 8 14.82 -32.15 48.83
CA VAL A 8 14.41 -30.85 48.32
C VAL A 8 13.46 -31.10 47.14
N PRO A 9 12.20 -30.62 47.18
CA PRO A 9 11.30 -30.79 46.05
C PRO A 9 11.88 -30.04 44.86
N THR A 10 12.34 -30.78 43.86
CA THR A 10 12.75 -30.24 42.57
C THR A 10 11.51 -29.66 41.92
N VAL A 11 11.34 -28.33 42.04
CA VAL A 11 10.33 -27.58 41.30
C VAL A 11 10.66 -27.77 39.84
N GLN A 12 9.92 -28.65 39.16
CA GLN A 12 10.05 -28.83 37.73
C GLN A 12 9.66 -27.50 37.09
N GLU A 13 10.62 -26.86 36.42
CA GLU A 13 10.40 -25.65 35.64
C GLU A 13 9.44 -26.00 34.50
N GLN A 14 8.14 -25.84 34.75
CA GLN A 14 7.10 -25.94 33.73
C GLN A 14 7.32 -24.79 32.75
N GLN A 15 8.11 -25.09 31.72
CA GLN A 15 8.30 -24.23 30.57
C GLN A 15 6.95 -24.12 29.85
N GLU A 16 6.21 -23.04 30.12
CA GLU A 16 4.96 -22.73 29.44
C GLU A 16 5.17 -22.79 27.92
N PRO A 17 4.23 -23.38 27.15
CA PRO A 17 4.37 -23.52 25.72
C PRO A 17 4.49 -22.13 25.08
N PRO A 18 5.30 -21.96 24.01
CA PRO A 18 5.49 -20.67 23.37
C PRO A 18 4.13 -20.13 22.89
N VAL A 19 3.68 -19.04 23.51
CA VAL A 19 2.40 -18.39 23.18
C VAL A 19 2.45 -17.93 21.73
N LYS A 20 1.81 -18.71 20.85
CA LYS A 20 1.71 -18.42 19.42
C LYS A 20 0.82 -17.19 19.23
N HIS A 21 1.43 -16.02 19.15
CA HIS A 21 0.71 -14.77 18.88
C HIS A 21 0.17 -14.77 17.44
N VAL A 22 -1.09 -15.17 17.30
CA VAL A 22 -1.84 -15.02 16.05
C VAL A 22 -2.02 -13.52 15.78
N ILE A 23 -1.44 -13.02 14.69
CA ILE A 23 -1.75 -11.67 14.19
C ILE A 23 -3.20 -11.70 13.72
N VAL A 24 -4.13 -11.20 14.53
CA VAL A 24 -5.55 -11.15 14.19
C VAL A 24 -5.75 -10.06 13.15
N TYR A 25 -6.02 -10.48 11.91
CA TYR A 25 -6.47 -9.61 10.83
C TYR A 25 -7.85 -9.03 11.18
N ARG A 26 -8.03 -7.72 11.03
CA ARG A 26 -9.30 -7.02 11.32
C ARG A 26 -9.97 -6.61 10.00
N PRO A 27 -10.81 -7.48 9.41
CA PRO A 27 -11.45 -7.22 8.12
C PRO A 27 -12.33 -5.96 8.14
N ASP A 28 -12.93 -5.65 9.28
CA ASP A 28 -13.83 -4.50 9.47
C ASP A 28 -13.18 -3.16 9.05
N ILE A 29 -11.90 -2.97 9.42
CA ILE A 29 -11.15 -1.75 9.13
C ILE A 29 -10.77 -1.67 7.65
N ASP A 30 -10.44 -2.82 7.04
CA ASP A 30 -10.17 -2.88 5.60
C ASP A 30 -11.43 -2.64 4.77
N GLY A 31 -12.61 -3.07 5.27
CA GLY A 31 -13.91 -2.75 4.69
C GLY A 31 -14.24 -1.25 4.74
N LEU A 32 -13.98 -0.59 5.87
CA LEU A 32 -14.12 0.87 5.98
C LEU A 32 -13.20 1.62 5.01
N ARG A 33 -11.97 1.12 4.83
CA ARG A 33 -11.03 1.68 3.84
C ARG A 33 -11.56 1.51 2.41
N MET A 34 -12.16 0.37 2.09
CA MET A 34 -12.78 0.12 0.77
C MET A 34 -13.95 1.08 0.53
N LEU A 35 -14.79 1.31 1.54
CA LEU A 35 -15.90 2.27 1.46
C LEU A 35 -15.39 3.71 1.22
N ALA A 36 -14.28 4.10 1.84
CA ALA A 36 -13.68 5.42 1.65
C ALA A 36 -13.20 5.68 0.20
N VAL A 37 -12.92 4.63 -0.58
CA VAL A 37 -12.48 4.75 -1.98
C VAL A 37 -13.67 5.01 -2.94
N VAL A 38 -14.89 4.62 -2.59
CA VAL A 38 -16.09 4.80 -3.42
C VAL A 38 -16.28 6.26 -3.89
N PRO A 39 -16.31 7.27 -3.00
CA PRO A 39 -16.43 8.67 -3.42
C PRO A 39 -15.23 9.15 -4.26
N VAL A 40 -14.04 8.59 -4.08
CA VAL A 40 -12.84 8.92 -4.88
C VAL A 40 -13.02 8.47 -6.34
N ILE A 41 -13.57 7.26 -6.52
CA ILE A 41 -13.88 6.72 -7.85
C ILE A 41 -14.99 7.55 -8.51
N LEU A 42 -16.04 7.91 -7.76
CA LEU A 42 -17.15 8.72 -8.28
C LEU A 42 -16.68 10.12 -8.73
N PHE A 43 -15.79 10.76 -7.99
CA PHE A 43 -15.19 12.04 -8.39
C PHE A 43 -14.44 11.95 -9.71
N HIS A 44 -13.68 10.87 -9.92
CA HIS A 44 -12.94 10.70 -11.17
C HIS A 44 -13.87 10.32 -12.36
N ALA A 45 -14.99 9.65 -12.09
CA ALA A 45 -15.96 9.28 -13.13
C ALA A 45 -16.88 10.44 -13.54
N TYR A 46 -17.31 11.27 -12.58
CA TYR A 46 -18.25 12.38 -12.79
C TYR A 46 -17.82 13.64 -12.02
N PRO A 47 -16.76 14.33 -12.48
CA PRO A 47 -16.15 15.45 -11.75
C PRO A 47 -17.10 16.64 -11.55
N GLU A 48 -17.97 16.91 -12.52
CA GLU A 48 -18.94 18.03 -12.48
C GLU A 48 -20.10 17.79 -11.49
N SER A 49 -20.49 16.53 -11.26
CA SER A 49 -21.63 16.18 -10.40
C SER A 49 -21.23 15.91 -8.94
N PHE A 50 -19.98 15.55 -8.69
CA PHE A 50 -19.49 15.19 -7.36
C PHE A 50 -18.18 15.90 -6.98
N PRO A 51 -18.15 17.25 -6.93
CA PRO A 51 -16.94 18.02 -6.66
C PRO A 51 -16.31 17.72 -5.28
N SER A 52 -17.06 17.13 -4.35
CA SER A 52 -16.62 16.79 -2.99
C SER A 52 -16.06 15.38 -2.82
N GLY A 53 -15.91 14.58 -3.87
CA GLY A 53 -15.46 13.18 -3.71
C GLY A 53 -13.98 13.03 -3.29
N PHE A 54 -13.21 14.12 -3.25
CA PHE A 54 -11.87 14.15 -2.65
C PHE A 54 -11.88 13.88 -1.13
N ILE A 55 -13.01 14.11 -0.44
CA ILE A 55 -13.15 13.81 1.00
C ILE A 55 -12.86 12.33 1.31
N GLY A 56 -13.10 11.44 0.34
CA GLY A 56 -12.80 10.01 0.46
C GLY A 56 -11.32 9.73 0.64
N VAL A 57 -10.45 10.55 0.04
CA VAL A 57 -9.00 10.44 0.17
C VAL A 57 -8.59 10.75 1.62
N ASP A 58 -9.14 11.80 2.22
CA ASP A 58 -8.85 12.17 3.61
C ASP A 58 -9.28 11.07 4.58
N ILE A 59 -10.50 10.54 4.42
CA ILE A 59 -11.02 9.45 5.25
C ILE A 59 -10.14 8.19 5.10
N PHE A 60 -9.75 7.84 3.88
CA PHE A 60 -8.88 6.70 3.60
C PHE A 60 -7.53 6.84 4.32
N PHE A 61 -6.93 8.04 4.30
CA PHE A 61 -5.66 8.30 4.96
C PHE A 61 -5.77 8.29 6.48
N VAL A 62 -6.86 8.82 7.05
CA VAL A 62 -7.11 8.77 8.50
C VAL A 62 -7.25 7.33 9.00
N ILE A 63 -8.06 6.49 8.33
CA ILE A 63 -8.23 5.08 8.69
C ILE A 63 -6.89 4.32 8.56
N SER A 64 -6.15 4.60 7.48
CA SER A 64 -4.82 4.03 7.30
C SER A 64 -3.90 4.46 8.44
N GLY A 65 -3.83 5.75 8.78
CA GLY A 65 -3.04 6.27 9.90
C GLY A 65 -3.36 5.59 11.23
N TYR A 66 -4.64 5.40 11.54
CA TYR A 66 -5.07 4.68 12.74
C TYR A 66 -4.53 3.24 12.80
N LEU A 67 -4.63 2.49 11.69
CA LEU A 67 -4.12 1.12 11.61
C LEU A 67 -2.60 1.07 11.80
N ILE A 68 -1.89 2.02 11.17
CA ILE A 68 -0.44 2.12 11.23
C ILE A 68 0.02 2.38 12.66
N SER A 69 -0.57 3.37 13.33
CA SER A 69 -0.27 3.71 14.72
C SER A 69 -0.61 2.55 15.66
N SER A 70 -1.73 1.86 15.43
CA SER A 70 -2.13 0.69 16.23
C SER A 70 -1.12 -0.46 16.13
N ILE A 71 -0.56 -0.70 14.94
CA ILE A 71 0.52 -1.68 14.74
C ILE A 71 1.78 -1.23 15.48
N LEU A 72 2.13 0.06 15.37
CA LEU A 72 3.29 0.65 16.04
C LEU A 72 3.22 0.46 17.56
N PHE A 73 2.11 0.86 18.18
CA PHE A 73 1.90 0.70 19.62
C PHE A 73 2.02 -0.76 20.07
N LYS A 74 1.49 -1.71 19.29
CA LYS A 74 1.59 -3.14 19.58
C LYS A 74 3.01 -3.69 19.46
N GLU A 75 3.76 -3.27 18.44
CA GLU A 75 5.16 -3.70 18.25
C GLU A 75 6.09 -3.05 19.30
N THR A 76 5.84 -1.79 19.67
CA THR A 76 6.59 -1.10 20.72
C THR A 76 6.33 -1.72 22.09
N ALA A 77 5.06 -2.04 22.43
CA ALA A 77 4.73 -2.73 23.67
C ALA A 77 5.40 -4.11 23.81
N LYS A 78 5.74 -4.75 22.68
CA LYS A 78 6.44 -6.03 22.64
C LYS A 78 7.97 -5.91 22.64
N GLY A 79 8.52 -4.70 22.58
CA GLY A 79 9.97 -4.46 22.49
C GLY A 79 10.64 -4.93 21.19
N THR A 80 9.88 -5.48 20.24
CA THR A 80 10.40 -6.01 18.96
C THR A 80 10.37 -4.98 17.83
N PHE A 81 10.09 -3.71 18.16
CA PHE A 81 9.91 -2.68 17.15
C PHE A 81 11.25 -2.29 16.52
N THR A 82 11.32 -2.31 15.20
CA THR A 82 12.46 -1.79 14.43
C THR A 82 11.92 -1.08 13.20
N TYR A 83 12.33 0.19 13.02
CA TYR A 83 11.92 1.02 11.89
C TYR A 83 12.20 0.32 10.54
N ALA A 84 13.37 -0.31 10.39
CA ALA A 84 13.73 -1.03 9.18
C ALA A 84 12.75 -2.17 8.83
N ASN A 85 12.30 -2.94 9.83
CA ASN A 85 11.38 -4.06 9.63
C ASN A 85 9.95 -3.58 9.33
N PHE A 86 9.55 -2.45 9.89
CA PHE A 86 8.27 -1.81 9.60
C PHE A 86 8.21 -1.26 8.17
N TYR A 87 9.23 -0.51 7.75
CA TYR A 87 9.29 0.07 6.41
C TYR A 87 9.52 -1.00 5.33
N SER A 88 10.34 -2.03 5.59
CA SER A 88 10.58 -3.10 4.60
C SER A 88 9.29 -3.84 4.22
N ARG A 89 8.41 -4.12 5.20
CA ARG A 89 7.11 -4.76 4.98
C ARG A 89 6.16 -3.88 4.16
N ARG A 90 6.19 -2.56 4.37
CA ARG A 90 5.40 -1.60 3.58
C ARG A 90 5.90 -1.47 2.16
N ILE A 91 7.21 -1.29 1.99
CA ILE A 91 7.84 -1.13 0.68
C ILE A 91 7.56 -2.37 -0.17
N ARG A 92 7.77 -3.58 0.37
CA ARG A 92 7.49 -4.83 -0.36
C ARG A 92 6.04 -4.97 -0.83
N ARG A 93 5.09 -4.30 -0.17
CA ARG A 93 3.67 -4.32 -0.53
C ARG A 93 3.25 -3.19 -1.49
N ILE A 94 3.82 -1.98 -1.36
CA ILE A 94 3.42 -0.80 -2.16
C ILE A 94 4.23 -0.70 -3.46
N TYR A 95 5.51 -1.04 -3.41
CA TYR A 95 6.44 -0.98 -4.52
C TYR A 95 6.02 -1.79 -5.77
N PRO A 96 5.48 -3.03 -5.67
CA PRO A 96 5.09 -3.78 -6.87
C PRO A 96 4.00 -3.07 -7.67
N THR A 97 3.00 -2.49 -6.99
CA THR A 97 1.91 -1.74 -7.63
C THR A 97 2.44 -0.47 -8.30
N LEU A 98 3.38 0.23 -7.65
CA LEU A 98 4.00 1.43 -8.19
C LEU A 98 4.79 1.12 -9.47
N LEU A 99 5.62 0.08 -9.45
CA LEU A 99 6.38 -0.35 -10.63
C LEU A 99 5.45 -0.72 -11.77
N LEU A 100 4.38 -1.48 -11.49
CA LEU A 100 3.40 -1.87 -12.50
C LEU A 100 2.75 -0.64 -13.13
N MET A 101 2.28 0.32 -12.32
CA MET A 101 1.66 1.54 -12.82
C MET A 101 2.65 2.40 -13.63
N LEU A 102 3.89 2.52 -13.16
CA LEU A 102 4.93 3.30 -13.84
C LEU A 102 5.31 2.66 -15.18
N SER A 103 5.54 1.34 -15.21
CA SER A 103 5.84 0.58 -16.42
C SER A 103 4.68 0.65 -17.42
N LEU A 104 3.44 0.48 -16.97
CA LEU A 104 2.26 0.54 -17.83
C LEU A 104 2.07 1.95 -18.41
N THR A 105 2.20 2.99 -17.58
CA THR A 105 2.07 4.38 -18.03
C THR A 105 3.19 4.74 -19.01
N TRP A 106 4.42 4.30 -18.74
CA TRP A 106 5.55 4.53 -19.65
C TRP A 106 5.36 3.81 -20.99
N TRP A 107 4.92 2.55 -20.97
CA TRP A 107 4.64 1.76 -22.16
C TRP A 107 3.53 2.38 -23.02
N LEU A 108 2.37 2.66 -22.41
CA LEU A 108 1.24 3.29 -23.09
C LEU A 108 1.60 4.70 -23.60
N GLY A 109 2.32 5.47 -22.78
CA GLY A 109 2.82 6.79 -23.16
C GLY A 109 3.74 6.71 -24.37
N SER A 110 4.69 5.77 -24.39
CA SER A 110 5.61 5.58 -25.52
C SER A 110 4.86 5.26 -26.82
N LEU A 111 3.90 4.34 -26.79
CA LEU A 111 3.10 3.98 -27.96
C LEU A 111 2.22 5.14 -28.46
N TYR A 112 1.57 5.86 -27.54
CA TYR A 112 0.68 6.97 -27.88
C TYR A 112 1.45 8.19 -28.42
N LEU A 113 2.56 8.56 -27.77
CA LEU A 113 3.35 9.74 -28.14
C LEU A 113 4.14 9.53 -29.44
N LEU A 114 4.65 8.30 -29.69
CA LEU A 114 5.34 7.96 -30.94
C LEU A 114 4.37 8.05 -32.14
N SER A 115 3.15 7.52 -31.98
CA SER A 115 2.09 7.60 -32.99
C SER A 115 1.69 9.05 -33.30
N ALA A 116 1.59 9.90 -32.27
CA ALA A 116 1.29 11.31 -32.44
C ALA A 116 2.40 12.07 -33.18
N LYS A 117 3.68 11.81 -32.86
CA LYS A 117 4.81 12.43 -33.56
C LYS A 117 4.95 11.98 -35.01
N LEU A 118 4.67 10.71 -35.32
CA LEU A 118 4.67 10.21 -36.70
C LEU A 118 3.56 10.86 -37.54
N LYS A 119 2.36 11.04 -36.97
CA LYS A 119 1.26 11.77 -37.63
C LYS A 119 1.62 13.23 -37.89
N ALA A 120 2.23 13.90 -36.92
CA ALA A 120 2.67 15.29 -37.08
C ALA A 120 3.75 15.42 -38.16
N LEU A 121 4.71 14.49 -38.22
CA LEU A 121 5.75 14.46 -39.26
C LEU A 121 5.17 14.23 -40.65
N ALA A 122 4.21 13.30 -40.80
CA ALA A 122 3.54 13.09 -42.07
C ALA A 122 2.81 14.36 -42.54
N THR A 123 2.06 15.03 -41.65
CA THR A 123 1.34 16.28 -41.97
C THR A 123 2.29 17.39 -42.41
N THR A 124 3.45 17.58 -41.75
CA THR A 124 4.42 18.60 -42.16
C THR A 124 5.14 18.26 -43.45
N MET A 125 5.39 16.97 -43.72
CA MET A 125 5.98 16.54 -44.99
C MET A 125 5.02 16.78 -46.17
N PHE A 126 3.74 16.46 -46.00
CA PHE A 126 2.70 16.77 -47.00
C PHE A 126 2.53 18.28 -47.21
N ALA A 127 2.50 19.07 -46.12
CA ALA A 127 2.42 20.53 -46.20
C ALA A 127 3.65 21.15 -46.90
N GLY A 128 4.84 20.58 -46.70
CA GLY A 128 6.06 21.02 -47.38
C GLY A 128 6.12 20.65 -48.87
N THR A 129 5.45 19.58 -49.29
CA THR A 129 5.38 19.16 -50.71
C THR A 129 4.27 19.86 -51.50
N MET A 130 3.34 20.55 -50.85
CA MET A 130 2.36 21.35 -51.55
C MET A 130 3.11 22.53 -52.19
N PRO A 131 3.19 22.61 -53.53
CA PRO A 131 3.90 23.71 -54.16
C PRO A 131 3.16 24.96 -53.73
N ILE A 132 3.88 25.90 -53.11
CA ILE A 132 3.37 27.23 -52.79
C ILE A 132 3.04 27.87 -54.14
N SER A 133 1.81 27.68 -54.60
CA SER A 133 1.22 28.49 -55.65
C SER A 133 1.01 29.86 -55.03
N LYS A 134 1.71 30.85 -55.58
CA LYS A 134 1.33 32.25 -55.45
C LYS A 134 -0.10 32.47 -55.94
#